data_AF-A0A967EM86-F1
#
_entry.id   AF-A0A967EM86-F1
#
_cell.length_a   1.000
_cell.length_b   1.000
_cell.length_c   1.000
_cell.angle_alpha   90.00
_cell.angle_beta   90.00
_cell.angle_gamma   90.00
#
_symmetry.space_group_name_H-M   'P 1'
#
loop_
_entity.id
_entity.type
_entity.pdbx_description
1 polymer ?
#
loop_
_entity_poly.entity_id
_entity_poly.type
_entity_poly.pdbx_seq_one_letter_code
_entity_poly.pdbx_strand_id
1 'polypeptide(L)'
;MHYVNIYLNIVGILISYKKAKYYFQPIPTPNIEEPVLYKLFYAWKNGKSEARDAFLALSENEQDEVLSLIENMLTKGEKYYVRTKIRWKLKSYKYGEIKTQQNRFFFFKVINNNLVFFGYDYKDQKSLGNERYKQLNKKYLEYEKEFKRKKD
;
A
#
# COMPACT_ATOMS: atom_id res chain seq x y z
N MET A 1 2.87 -1.97 22.28
CA MET A 1 3.08 -0.50 22.18
C MET A 1 4.42 -0.15 21.49
N HIS A 2 4.68 -0.63 20.25
CA HIS A 2 5.94 -0.34 19.53
C HIS A 2 5.79 0.59 18.31
N TYR A 3 4.57 0.98 17.95
CA TYR A 3 4.32 1.74 16.72
C TYR A 3 4.58 3.24 16.82
N VAL A 4 4.52 3.83 18.03
CA VAL A 4 4.58 5.29 18.23
C VAL A 4 5.94 5.88 17.82
N ASN A 5 7.04 5.15 18.02
CA ASN A 5 8.39 5.63 17.74
C ASN A 5 8.77 5.64 16.24
N ILE A 6 8.00 4.94 15.39
CA ILE A 6 8.22 4.93 13.94
C ILE A 6 7.78 6.27 13.32
N TYR A 7 6.83 6.98 13.93
CA TYR A 7 6.22 8.19 13.36
C TYR A 7 7.10 9.44 13.43
N LEU A 8 7.97 9.56 14.43
CA LEU A 8 8.72 10.81 14.72
C LEU A 8 9.90 11.03 13.75
N ASN A 9 10.57 9.99 13.29
CA ASN A 9 11.69 10.11 12.33
C ASN A 9 11.26 10.46 10.89
N ILE A 10 9.95 10.49 10.62
CA ILE A 10 9.38 10.76 9.29
C ILE A 10 9.28 12.27 9.02
N VAL A 11 9.26 13.12 10.06
CA VAL A 11 8.95 14.55 9.95
C VAL A 11 10.00 15.32 9.15
N GLY A 12 11.30 15.04 9.32
CA GLY A 12 12.38 15.70 8.57
C GLY A 12 12.41 15.33 7.08
N ILE A 13 12.05 14.08 6.77
CA ILE A 13 11.97 13.56 5.39
C ILE A 13 10.74 14.15 4.67
N LEU A 14 9.59 14.26 5.36
CA LEU A 14 8.33 14.79 4.85
C LEU A 14 8.42 16.23 4.31
N ILE A 15 9.26 17.09 4.90
CA ILE A 15 9.37 18.51 4.52
C ILE A 15 9.98 18.68 3.11
N SER A 16 10.91 17.79 2.71
CA SER A 16 11.52 17.82 1.37
C SER A 16 10.56 17.29 0.27
N TYR A 17 9.69 16.31 0.59
CA TYR A 17 8.77 15.69 -0.37
C TYR A 17 7.52 16.53 -0.72
N LYS A 18 7.14 17.52 0.11
CA LYS A 18 5.89 18.29 -0.06
C LYS A 18 5.79 19.12 -1.35
N LYS A 19 6.88 19.36 -2.10
CA LYS A 19 6.84 20.16 -3.36
C LYS A 19 6.57 19.33 -4.64
N ALA A 20 6.70 18.00 -4.59
CA ALA A 20 6.52 17.17 -5.79
C ALA A 20 5.06 16.76 -6.00
N LYS A 21 4.57 16.85 -7.26
CA LYS A 21 3.24 16.35 -7.64
C LYS A 21 3.04 14.89 -7.25
N TYR A 22 4.09 14.08 -7.39
CA TYR A 22 4.12 12.67 -6.99
C TYR A 22 5.35 12.37 -6.14
N TYR A 23 5.19 11.57 -5.08
CA TYR A 23 6.30 10.96 -4.36
C TYR A 23 5.91 9.62 -3.73
N PHE A 24 6.92 8.84 -3.35
CA PHE A 24 6.75 7.52 -2.78
C PHE A 24 7.48 7.48 -1.45
N GLN A 25 6.70 7.38 -0.38
CA GLN A 25 7.23 7.40 0.97
C GLN A 25 7.54 5.96 1.38
N PRO A 26 8.80 5.62 1.71
CA PRO A 26 9.12 4.33 2.29
C PRO A 26 8.33 4.12 3.58
N ILE A 27 7.76 2.94 3.74
CA ILE A 27 7.12 2.52 4.99
C ILE A 27 8.19 1.76 5.76
N PRO A 28 8.58 2.20 6.97
CA PRO A 28 9.45 1.42 7.83
C PRO A 28 8.79 0.07 8.08
N THR A 29 9.49 -1.00 7.73
CA THR A 29 9.02 -2.33 8.12
C THR A 29 9.21 -2.45 9.63
N PRO A 30 8.19 -2.93 10.38
CA PRO A 30 8.37 -3.24 11.80
C PRO A 30 9.51 -4.24 11.99
N ASN A 31 9.94 -4.47 13.24
CA ASN A 31 10.96 -5.46 13.58
C ASN A 31 10.46 -6.87 13.20
N ILE A 32 10.69 -7.24 11.94
CA ILE A 32 10.41 -8.54 11.37
C ILE A 32 11.70 -9.34 11.51
N GLU A 33 11.62 -10.48 12.20
CA GLU A 33 12.79 -11.35 12.42
C GLU A 33 13.12 -12.15 11.14
N GLU A 34 12.13 -12.40 10.29
CA GLU A 34 12.32 -13.10 9.03
C GLU A 34 12.89 -12.21 7.92
N PRO A 35 13.54 -12.82 6.90
CA PRO A 35 13.99 -12.10 5.72
C PRO A 35 12.85 -11.35 5.01
N VAL A 36 13.00 -10.03 4.92
CA VAL A 36 12.04 -9.16 4.22
C VAL A 36 12.25 -9.27 2.70
N LEU A 37 11.26 -9.81 1.99
CA LEU A 37 11.32 -10.02 0.53
C LEU A 37 11.05 -8.74 -0.26
N TYR A 38 10.34 -7.77 0.32
CA TYR A 38 9.86 -6.58 -0.38
C TYR A 38 10.10 -5.29 0.41
N LYS A 39 10.39 -4.19 -0.29
CA LYS A 39 10.34 -2.83 0.29
C LYS A 39 8.96 -2.23 0.10
N LEU A 40 8.44 -1.54 1.11
CA LEU A 40 7.10 -0.96 1.08
C LEU A 40 7.11 0.54 0.87
N PHE A 41 6.15 1.03 0.11
CA PHE A 41 5.95 2.46 -0.13
C PHE A 41 4.47 2.82 -0.11
N TYR A 42 4.16 4.00 0.42
CA TYR A 42 2.92 4.71 0.12
C TYR A 42 3.12 5.63 -1.09
N ALA A 43 2.19 5.60 -2.04
CA ALA A 43 2.12 6.58 -3.12
C ALA A 43 1.43 7.84 -2.63
N TRP A 44 2.01 9.00 -2.97
CA TRP A 44 1.48 10.31 -2.66
C TRP A 44 1.26 11.10 -3.94
N LYS A 45 0.15 11.84 -4.00
CA LYS A 45 -0.18 12.80 -5.05
C LYS A 45 -0.63 14.10 -4.42
N ASN A 46 0.01 15.21 -4.77
CA ASN A 46 -0.30 16.55 -4.24
C ASN A 46 -0.39 16.59 -2.71
N GLY A 47 0.57 15.94 -2.03
CA GLY A 47 0.63 15.93 -0.56
C GLY A 47 -0.45 15.11 0.14
N LYS A 48 -1.18 14.24 -0.58
CA LYS A 48 -2.12 13.27 0.01
C LYS A 48 -1.78 11.83 -0.39
N SER A 49 -2.04 10.88 0.50
CA SER A 49 -1.89 9.46 0.21
C SER A 49 -3.12 8.70 0.69
N GLU A 50 -3.96 8.28 -0.26
CA GLU A 50 -5.23 7.62 0.07
C GLU A 50 -5.05 6.36 0.91
N ALA A 51 -4.05 5.54 0.59
CA ALA A 51 -3.78 4.33 1.35
C ALA A 51 -3.27 4.63 2.77
N ARG A 52 -2.40 5.63 2.93
CA ARG A 52 -1.90 6.02 4.25
C ARG A 52 -2.98 6.67 5.09
N ASP A 53 -3.68 7.65 4.51
CA ASP A 53 -4.68 8.44 5.22
C ASP A 53 -5.85 7.55 5.65
N ALA A 54 -6.25 6.59 4.81
CA ALA A 54 -7.24 5.59 5.19
C ALA A 54 -6.73 4.63 6.28
N PHE A 55 -5.48 4.15 6.20
CA PHE A 55 -4.90 3.29 7.23
C PHE A 55 -4.90 3.96 8.61
N LEU A 56 -4.54 5.23 8.68
CA LEU A 56 -4.52 6.00 9.93
C LEU A 56 -5.91 6.31 10.49
N ALA A 57 -6.95 6.26 9.65
CA ALA A 57 -8.33 6.44 10.06
C ALA A 57 -9.00 5.16 10.59
N LEU A 58 -8.35 4.00 10.42
CA LEU A 58 -8.84 2.72 10.95
C LEU A 58 -8.73 2.66 12.47
N SER A 59 -9.58 1.83 13.09
CA SER A 59 -9.41 1.46 14.50
C SER A 59 -8.11 0.67 14.72
N GLU A 60 -7.60 0.65 15.95
CA GLU A 60 -6.35 -0.06 16.29
C GLU A 60 -6.39 -1.54 15.89
N ASN A 61 -7.51 -2.23 16.15
CA ASN A 61 -7.70 -3.63 15.76
C ASN A 61 -7.66 -3.83 14.23
N GLU A 62 -8.23 -2.91 13.47
CA GLU A 62 -8.19 -2.98 12.00
C GLU A 62 -6.80 -2.64 11.45
N GLN A 63 -6.08 -1.71 12.08
CA GLN A 63 -4.69 -1.41 11.74
C GLN A 63 -3.82 -2.65 11.96
N ASP A 64 -3.95 -3.33 13.10
CA ASP A 64 -3.23 -4.56 13.41
C ASP A 64 -3.54 -5.68 12.41
N GLU A 65 -4.81 -5.85 12.01
CA GLU A 65 -5.17 -6.83 10.98
C GLU A 65 -4.48 -6.51 9.64
N VAL A 66 -4.51 -5.25 9.20
CA VAL A 66 -3.87 -4.82 7.95
C VAL A 66 -2.35 -5.00 8.04
N LEU A 67 -1.73 -4.63 9.15
CA LEU A 67 -0.29 -4.78 9.38
C LEU A 67 0.12 -6.25 9.34
N SER A 68 -0.63 -7.15 9.97
CA SER A 68 -0.37 -8.59 9.92
C SER A 68 -0.43 -9.13 8.48
N LEU A 69 -1.39 -8.67 7.67
CA LEU A 69 -1.45 -9.04 6.25
C LEU A 69 -0.25 -8.51 5.46
N ILE A 70 0.16 -7.27 5.71
CA ILE A 70 1.34 -6.66 5.10
C ILE A 70 2.61 -7.43 5.49
N GLU A 71 2.79 -7.77 6.77
CA GLU A 71 3.91 -8.55 7.27
C GLU A 71 4.00 -9.91 6.58
N ASN A 72 2.88 -10.62 6.47
CA ASN A 72 2.83 -11.88 5.73
C ASN A 72 3.16 -11.70 4.23
N MET A 73 2.75 -10.59 3.62
CA MET A 73 3.17 -10.26 2.24
C MET A 73 4.68 -10.04 2.15
N LEU A 74 5.27 -9.39 3.15
CA LEU A 74 6.70 -9.09 3.19
C LEU A 74 7.56 -10.34 3.39
N THR A 75 7.14 -11.27 4.24
CA THR A 75 7.96 -12.43 4.65
C THR A 75 7.68 -13.67 3.82
N LYS A 76 6.42 -13.93 3.48
CA LYS A 76 5.99 -15.15 2.77
C LYS A 76 5.73 -14.90 1.29
N GLY A 77 5.60 -13.65 0.87
CA GLY A 77 5.43 -13.25 -0.52
C GLY A 77 4.23 -13.88 -1.20
N GLU A 78 4.33 -14.08 -2.51
CA GLU A 78 3.23 -14.60 -3.34
C GLU A 78 2.83 -16.05 -2.99
N LYS A 79 3.68 -16.78 -2.26
CA LYS A 79 3.40 -18.13 -1.75
C LYS A 79 2.40 -18.12 -0.60
N TYR A 80 2.16 -16.98 0.04
CA TYR A 80 1.20 -16.88 1.13
C TYR A 80 -0.23 -17.07 0.62
N TYR A 81 -0.83 -18.19 1.01
CA TYR A 81 -2.07 -18.69 0.42
C TYR A 81 -3.34 -18.28 1.20
N VAL A 82 -3.39 -17.06 1.77
CA VAL A 82 -4.67 -16.49 2.24
C VAL A 82 -5.34 -15.77 1.08
N ARG A 83 -5.75 -16.56 0.08
CA ARG A 83 -6.31 -16.10 -1.20
C ARG A 83 -7.56 -15.22 -1.04
N THR A 84 -8.20 -15.28 0.13
CA THR A 84 -9.40 -14.53 0.49
C THR A 84 -9.08 -13.10 0.93
N LYS A 85 -7.96 -12.88 1.64
CA LYS A 85 -7.57 -11.56 2.17
C LYS A 85 -6.52 -10.86 1.32
N ILE A 86 -5.57 -11.57 0.73
CA ILE A 86 -4.56 -10.98 -0.16
C ILE A 86 -4.75 -11.52 -1.56
N ARG A 87 -4.90 -10.61 -2.52
CA ARG A 87 -4.87 -10.91 -3.95
C ARG A 87 -3.73 -10.14 -4.58
N TRP A 88 -2.64 -10.85 -4.89
CA TRP A 88 -1.46 -10.27 -5.53
C TRP A 88 -1.73 -9.66 -6.89
N LYS A 89 -2.77 -10.15 -7.59
CA LYS A 89 -3.18 -9.64 -8.89
C LYS A 89 -4.68 -9.84 -9.10
N LEU A 90 -5.37 -8.81 -9.57
CA LEU A 90 -6.77 -8.91 -9.99
C LEU A 90 -6.89 -9.41 -11.45
N LYS A 91 -7.97 -10.14 -11.76
CA LYS A 91 -8.15 -10.93 -13.00
C LYS A 91 -7.97 -10.15 -14.32
N SER A 92 -7.96 -8.82 -14.28
CA SER A 92 -7.78 -7.97 -15.47
C SER A 92 -6.85 -6.77 -15.22
N TYR A 93 -6.13 -6.76 -14.11
CA TYR A 93 -5.31 -5.62 -13.70
C TYR A 93 -3.91 -6.07 -13.28
N LYS A 94 -2.95 -5.15 -13.33
CA LYS A 94 -1.56 -5.38 -12.90
C LYS A 94 -1.30 -4.99 -11.44
N TYR A 95 -2.37 -4.67 -10.72
CA TYR A 95 -2.35 -4.39 -9.29
C TYR A 95 -3.15 -5.45 -8.51
N GLY A 96 -2.85 -5.56 -7.24
CA GLY A 96 -3.48 -6.41 -6.25
C GLY A 96 -4.25 -5.63 -5.21
N GLU A 97 -4.80 -6.36 -4.24
CA GLU A 97 -5.52 -5.79 -3.10
C GLU A 97 -5.30 -6.62 -1.82
N ILE A 98 -5.26 -5.92 -0.69
CA ILE A 98 -5.48 -6.47 0.64
C ILE A 98 -6.93 -6.18 1.03
N LYS A 99 -7.59 -7.18 1.62
CA LYS A 99 -8.97 -7.12 2.09
C LYS A 99 -9.02 -7.46 3.56
N THR A 100 -9.64 -6.56 4.32
CA THR A 100 -10.27 -6.92 5.59
C THR A 100 -11.78 -6.99 5.39
N GLN A 101 -12.59 -6.84 6.43
CA GLN A 101 -14.05 -6.92 6.32
C GLN A 101 -14.61 -5.93 5.28
N GLN A 102 -14.44 -4.62 5.52
CA GLN A 102 -14.91 -3.55 4.62
C GLN A 102 -13.78 -2.81 3.92
N ASN A 103 -12.55 -2.87 4.43
CA ASN A 103 -11.44 -2.09 3.91
C ASN A 103 -10.73 -2.81 2.76
N ARG A 104 -10.41 -2.08 1.69
CA ARG A 104 -9.68 -2.57 0.53
C ARG A 104 -8.50 -1.64 0.27
N PHE A 105 -7.29 -2.16 0.39
CA PHE A 105 -6.06 -1.43 0.08
C PHE A 105 -5.48 -1.97 -1.21
N PHE A 106 -5.22 -1.10 -2.18
CA PHE A 106 -4.68 -1.51 -3.48
C PHE A 106 -3.19 -1.27 -3.55
N PHE A 107 -2.47 -2.24 -4.10
CA PHE A 107 -1.04 -2.20 -4.24
C PHE A 107 -0.58 -2.72 -5.59
N PHE A 108 0.60 -2.32 -6.04
CA PHE A 108 1.26 -2.95 -7.19
C PHE A 108 2.73 -3.23 -6.88
N LYS A 109 3.27 -4.24 -7.54
CA LYS A 109 4.69 -4.62 -7.48
C LYS A 109 5.43 -3.94 -8.62
N VAL A 110 6.59 -3.37 -8.32
CA VAL A 110 7.53 -2.86 -9.31
C VAL A 110 8.89 -3.56 -9.19
N ILE A 111 9.77 -3.27 -10.14
CA ILE A 111 11.12 -3.83 -10.25
C ILE A 111 11.90 -3.62 -8.93
N ASN A 112 12.75 -4.59 -8.58
CA ASN A 112 13.52 -4.68 -7.32
C ASN A 112 12.66 -4.95 -6.07
N ASN A 113 11.59 -5.72 -6.22
CA ASN A 113 10.73 -6.15 -5.10
C ASN A 113 10.19 -4.97 -4.28
N ASN A 114 9.79 -3.88 -4.92
CA ASN A 114 9.08 -2.82 -4.21
C ASN A 114 7.57 -3.03 -4.36
N LEU A 115 6.83 -2.87 -3.26
CA LEU A 115 5.38 -2.85 -3.23
C LEU A 115 4.92 -1.43 -2.91
N VAL A 116 3.99 -0.93 -3.72
CA VAL A 116 3.50 0.44 -3.64
C VAL A 116 2.00 0.41 -3.38
N PHE A 117 1.58 0.86 -2.20
CA PHE A 117 0.17 1.09 -1.86
C PHE A 117 -0.29 2.44 -2.41
N PHE A 118 -1.34 2.44 -3.23
CA PHE A 118 -1.68 3.61 -4.04
C PHE A 118 -3.15 4.04 -3.98
N GLY A 119 -4.02 3.20 -3.42
CA GLY A 119 -5.43 3.46 -3.36
C GLY A 119 -6.09 2.74 -2.21
N TYR A 120 -7.27 3.23 -1.85
CA TYR A 120 -8.13 2.67 -0.84
C TYR A 120 -9.58 2.71 -1.32
N ASP A 121 -10.37 1.71 -0.93
CA ASP A 121 -11.83 1.77 -0.93
C ASP A 121 -12.38 1.23 0.39
N TYR A 122 -13.45 1.86 0.83
CA TYR A 122 -14.34 1.30 1.84
C TYR A 122 -15.51 0.64 1.12
N LYS A 123 -15.90 -0.54 1.59
CA LYS A 123 -16.82 -1.40 0.85
C LYS A 123 -17.99 -1.84 1.71
N ASP A 124 -19.10 -1.17 1.47
CA ASP A 124 -20.41 -1.36 2.09
C ASP A 124 -21.14 -2.57 1.47
N GLN A 125 -20.74 -2.97 0.25
CA GLN A 125 -21.42 -3.98 -0.58
C GLN A 125 -20.54 -5.19 -0.94
N LYS A 126 -21.13 -6.24 -1.53
CA LYS A 126 -20.44 -7.50 -1.89
C LYS A 126 -19.40 -7.39 -3.01
N SER A 127 -19.37 -6.34 -3.84
CA SER A 127 -18.32 -6.07 -4.85
C SER A 127 -18.16 -4.58 -5.15
N LEU A 128 -16.96 -4.15 -5.56
CA LEU A 128 -16.78 -2.83 -6.17
C LEU A 128 -17.28 -2.88 -7.61
N GLY A 129 -17.91 -1.80 -8.09
CA GLY A 129 -18.37 -1.70 -9.47
C GLY A 129 -17.20 -1.65 -10.47
N ASN A 130 -17.43 -2.12 -11.71
CA ASN A 130 -16.40 -2.16 -12.77
C ASN A 130 -15.77 -0.78 -13.04
N GLU A 131 -16.56 0.28 -13.03
CA GLU A 131 -16.05 1.65 -13.24
C GLU A 131 -15.04 2.05 -12.18
N ARG A 132 -15.22 1.62 -10.93
CA ARG A 132 -14.27 1.90 -9.85
C ARG A 132 -12.92 1.25 -10.11
N TYR A 133 -12.91 0.00 -10.56
CA TYR A 133 -11.66 -0.66 -10.94
C TYR A 133 -10.98 -0.02 -12.16
N LYS A 134 -11.74 0.52 -13.12
CA LYS A 134 -11.17 1.29 -14.23
C LYS A 134 -10.50 2.58 -13.74
N GLN A 135 -11.12 3.30 -12.80
CA GLN A 135 -10.53 4.49 -12.17
C GLN A 135 -9.24 4.14 -11.42
N LEU A 136 -9.26 3.07 -10.61
CA LEU A 136 -8.08 2.55 -9.92
C LEU A 136 -6.97 2.18 -10.91
N ASN A 137 -7.32 1.58 -12.05
CA ASN A 137 -6.34 1.24 -13.08
C ASN A 137 -5.67 2.47 -13.71
N LYS A 138 -6.44 3.53 -14.02
CA LYS A 138 -5.86 4.80 -14.49
C LYS A 138 -4.85 5.34 -13.49
N LYS A 139 -5.19 5.29 -12.20
CA LYS A 139 -4.34 5.74 -11.09
C LYS A 139 -3.07 4.90 -10.94
N TYR A 140 -3.21 3.57 -11.02
CA TYR A 140 -2.08 2.65 -11.04
C TYR A 140 -1.11 2.97 -12.17
N LEU A 141 -1.60 3.18 -13.40
CA LEU A 141 -0.76 3.51 -14.55
C LEU A 141 0.02 4.82 -14.35
N GLU A 142 -0.61 5.85 -13.77
CA GLU A 142 0.07 7.09 -13.39
C GLU A 142 1.19 6.84 -12.38
N TYR A 143 0.89 6.17 -11.26
CA TYR A 143 1.87 5.94 -10.20
C TYR A 143 3.00 5.01 -10.64
N GLU A 144 2.72 3.98 -11.44
CA GLU A 144 3.76 3.08 -11.94
C GLU A 144 4.74 3.84 -12.84
N LYS A 145 4.23 4.70 -13.73
CA LYS A 145 5.07 5.54 -14.60
C LYS A 145 5.96 6.48 -13.77
N GLU A 146 5.39 7.17 -12.78
CA GLU A 146 6.14 8.10 -11.94
C GLU A 146 7.14 7.40 -11.03
N PHE A 147 6.84 6.19 -10.54
CA PHE A 147 7.78 5.41 -9.74
C PHE A 147 9.02 5.03 -10.55
N LYS A 148 8.83 4.59 -11.79
CA LYS A 148 9.93 4.21 -12.69
C LYS A 148 10.79 5.42 -13.07
N ARG A 149 10.17 6.58 -13.34
CA ARG A 149 10.86 7.81 -13.74
C ARG A 149 11.85 8.36 -12.68
N LYS A 150 11.56 8.17 -11.40
CA LYS A 150 12.42 8.68 -10.30
C LYS A 150 13.61 7.79 -9.95
N LYS A 151 13.78 6.67 -10.66
CA LYS A 151 14.86 5.72 -10.44
C LYS A 151 16.04 5.91 -11.42
N ASP A 152 15.85 6.77 -12.41
CA ASP A 152 16.86 7.30 -13.34
C ASP A 152 17.25 8.73 -12.90
#